data_AF-A0A227J1P7-F1
#
_entry.id   AF-A0A227J1P7-F1
#
_cell.length_a   1.000
_cell.length_b   1.000
_cell.length_c   1.000
_cell.angle_alpha   90.00
_cell.angle_beta   90.00
_cell.angle_gamma   90.00
#
_symmetry.space_group_name_H-M   'P 1'
#
loop_
_entity.id
_entity.type
_entity.pdbx_description
1 polymer ?
#
loop_
_entity_poly.entity_id
_entity_poly.type
_entity_poly.pdbx_seq_one_letter_code
_entity_poly.pdbx_strand_id
1 'polypeptide(L)'
;ADTVAKIIETLKNAENNNTQRLFVEKTGWILGFGYDDAQLDYYPTKADLDKVSTDKPVLIIHTSGHLSVANSKALELAGITSESEDPKGGIIRRMENSQ
;
A
#
# COMPACT_ATOMS: atom_id res chain seq x y z
N ALA A 1 8.80 13.92 11.91
CA ALA A 1 8.04 12.66 12.00
C ALA A 1 7.46 12.41 10.63
N ASP A 2 7.60 11.19 10.12
CA ASP A 2 6.87 10.80 8.91
C ASP A 2 5.40 10.58 9.28
N THR A 3 4.50 10.75 8.30
CA THR A 3 3.06 10.58 8.52
C THR A 3 2.47 9.78 7.39
N VAL A 4 1.36 9.09 7.66
CA VAL A 4 0.59 8.41 6.60
C VAL A 4 0.18 9.42 5.52
N ALA A 5 -0.13 10.67 5.90
CA ALA A 5 -0.41 11.74 4.94
C ALA A 5 0.76 12.01 3.98
N LYS A 6 2.00 12.03 4.49
CA LYS A 6 3.21 12.20 3.67
C LYS A 6 3.48 11.00 2.77
N ILE A 7 3.18 9.78 3.24
CA ILE A 7 3.20 8.57 2.38
C ILE A 7 2.21 8.74 1.22
N ILE A 8 0.96 9.11 1.50
CA ILE A 8 -0.07 9.32 0.47
C ILE A 8 0.39 10.38 -0.54
N GLU A 9 0.93 11.50 -0.08
CA GLU A 9 1.45 12.56 -0.96
C GLU A 9 2.62 12.07 -1.82
N THR A 10 3.54 11.29 -1.23
CA THR A 10 4.67 10.70 -1.96
C THR A 10 4.20 9.76 -3.07
N LEU A 11 3.21 8.91 -2.78
CA LEU A 11 2.67 7.96 -3.74
C LEU A 11 1.86 8.65 -4.85
N LYS A 12 1.12 9.72 -4.55
CA LYS A 12 0.44 10.55 -5.58
C LYS A 12 1.42 11.18 -6.57
N ASN A 13 2.65 11.45 -6.11
CA ASN A 13 3.71 12.00 -6.94
C ASN A 13 4.54 10.93 -7.68
N ALA A 14 4.20 9.65 -7.59
CA ALA A 14 4.92 8.58 -8.26
C ALA A 14 5.05 8.82 -9.78
N GLU A 15 3.99 9.31 -10.43
CA GLU A 15 3.98 9.60 -11.86
C GLU A 15 4.84 10.82 -12.26
N ASN A 16 5.23 11.66 -11.28
CA ASN A 16 6.07 12.84 -11.49
C ASN A 16 7.57 12.56 -11.27
N ASN A 17 7.91 11.39 -10.71
CA ASN A 17 9.29 10.96 -10.50
C ASN A 17 9.75 10.10 -11.69
N ASN A 18 10.81 10.50 -12.38
CA ASN A 18 11.26 9.84 -13.63
C ASN A 18 11.43 8.31 -13.52
N THR A 19 11.86 7.80 -12.37
CA THR A 19 12.06 6.36 -12.17
C THR A 19 10.73 5.64 -11.90
N GLN A 20 9.89 6.20 -11.03
CA GLN A 20 8.56 5.64 -10.72
C GLN A 20 7.60 5.76 -11.90
N ARG A 21 7.63 6.86 -12.64
CA ARG A 21 6.80 7.09 -13.83
C ARG A 21 6.92 5.95 -14.84
N LEU A 22 8.14 5.57 -15.19
CA LEU A 22 8.37 4.47 -16.14
C LEU A 22 7.83 3.13 -15.62
N PHE A 23 7.89 2.92 -14.30
CA PHE A 23 7.33 1.73 -13.67
C PHE A 23 5.78 1.75 -13.74
N VAL A 24 5.16 2.87 -13.38
CA VAL A 24 3.70 3.05 -13.46
C VAL A 24 3.20 2.92 -14.90
N GLU A 25 3.87 3.54 -15.88
CA GLU A 25 3.48 3.46 -17.30
C GLU A 25 3.56 2.03 -17.85
N LYS A 26 4.54 1.24 -17.41
CA LYS A 26 4.73 -0.14 -17.91
C LYS A 26 3.88 -1.18 -17.20
N THR A 27 3.59 -0.99 -15.92
CA THR A 27 2.92 -2.00 -15.10
C THR A 27 1.50 -1.62 -14.72
N GLY A 28 1.18 -0.33 -14.67
CA GLY A 28 -0.04 0.21 -14.08
C GLY A 28 -0.01 0.25 -12.55
N TRP A 29 1.06 -0.21 -11.88
CA TRP A 29 1.15 -0.26 -10.42
C TRP A 29 1.87 0.95 -9.83
N ILE A 30 1.41 1.38 -8.66
CA ILE A 30 2.15 2.30 -7.79
C ILE A 30 2.72 1.50 -6.62
N LEU A 31 4.05 1.43 -6.52
CA LEU A 31 4.74 0.69 -5.46
C LEU A 31 5.52 1.62 -4.54
N GLY A 32 5.37 1.44 -3.22
CA GLY A 32 6.21 2.07 -2.21
C GLY A 32 6.98 1.04 -1.39
N PHE A 33 8.16 1.42 -0.90
CA PHE A 33 8.97 0.59 -0.03
C PHE A 33 9.59 1.44 1.08
N GLY A 34 9.73 0.86 2.27
CA GLY A 34 10.54 1.43 3.34
C GLY A 34 9.77 2.27 4.34
N TYR A 35 8.43 2.19 4.39
CA TYR A 35 7.71 2.77 5.52
C TYR A 35 8.05 2.00 6.81
N ASP A 36 8.04 2.71 7.93
CA ASP A 36 8.31 2.19 9.26
C ASP A 36 7.22 2.71 10.20
N ASP A 37 6.37 1.84 10.71
CA ASP A 37 5.25 2.21 11.56
C ASP A 37 5.68 2.90 12.86
N ALA A 38 6.88 2.60 13.37
CA ALA A 38 7.43 3.26 14.56
C ALA A 38 7.71 4.76 14.34
N GLN A 39 7.72 5.21 13.08
CA GLN A 39 7.96 6.60 12.69
C GLN A 39 6.69 7.32 12.23
N LEU A 40 5.55 6.62 12.15
CA LEU A 40 4.28 7.12 11.66
C LEU A 40 3.32 7.48 12.80
N ASP A 41 2.33 8.31 12.45
CA ASP A 41 1.23 8.71 13.32
C ASP A 41 0.20 7.59 13.55
N TYR A 42 0.01 6.71 12.57
CA TYR A 42 -0.78 5.48 12.67
C TYR A 42 -0.37 4.49 11.57
N TYR A 43 -0.84 3.25 11.67
CA TYR A 43 -0.61 2.23 10.65
C TYR A 43 -1.37 2.56 9.36
N PRO A 44 -0.71 2.56 8.19
CA PRO A 44 -1.41 2.75 6.92
C PRO A 44 -2.46 1.65 6.70
N THR A 45 -3.63 2.05 6.20
CA THR A 45 -4.71 1.11 5.90
C THR A 45 -5.01 1.04 4.41
N LYS A 46 -5.84 0.07 4.01
CA LYS A 46 -6.44 0.02 2.66
C LYS A 46 -7.07 1.36 2.29
N ALA A 47 -7.81 1.97 3.22
CA ALA A 47 -8.52 3.23 3.00
C ALA A 47 -7.57 4.41 2.77
N ASP A 48 -6.36 4.37 3.34
CA ASP A 48 -5.34 5.39 3.07
C ASP A 48 -4.77 5.27 1.66
N LEU A 49 -4.52 4.04 1.22
CA LEU A 49 -4.04 3.81 -0.14
C LEU A 49 -5.13 4.02 -1.20
N ASP A 50 -6.41 3.84 -0.86
CA ASP A 50 -7.53 4.23 -1.71
C ASP A 50 -7.53 5.76 -1.97
N LYS A 51 -6.98 6.59 -1.07
CA LYS A 51 -6.82 8.04 -1.30
C LYS A 51 -5.75 8.37 -2.33
N VAL A 52 -4.82 7.45 -2.61
CA VAL A 52 -3.77 7.61 -3.63
C VAL A 52 -4.38 7.42 -5.02
N SER A 53 -5.10 6.31 -5.20
CA SER A 53 -5.73 5.95 -6.47
C SER A 53 -6.81 4.89 -6.25
N THR A 54 -7.89 5.01 -7.00
CA THR A 54 -8.98 4.01 -7.08
C THR A 54 -8.95 3.22 -8.40
N ASP A 55 -8.21 3.71 -9.40
CA ASP A 55 -8.07 3.14 -10.73
C ASP A 55 -6.83 2.24 -10.88
N LYS A 56 -5.75 2.55 -10.15
CA LYS A 56 -4.48 1.83 -10.17
C LYS A 56 -4.30 1.00 -8.89
N PRO A 57 -3.74 -0.21 -8.99
CA PRO A 57 -3.32 -0.96 -7.81
C PRO A 57 -2.15 -0.26 -7.10
N VAL A 58 -2.26 -0.11 -5.79
CA VAL A 58 -1.26 0.51 -4.92
C VAL A 58 -0.84 -0.48 -3.84
N LEU A 59 0.47 -0.65 -3.66
CA LEU A 59 1.05 -1.49 -2.61
C LEU A 59 2.23 -0.76 -1.95
N ILE A 60 2.26 -0.70 -0.63
CA ILE A 60 3.44 -0.29 0.12
C ILE A 60 3.99 -1.45 0.95
N ILE A 61 5.32 -1.55 0.99
CA ILE A 61 6.03 -2.62 1.70
C ILE A 61 6.81 -1.98 2.85
N HIS A 62 6.68 -2.58 4.04
CA HIS A 62 7.36 -2.15 5.25
C HIS A 62 8.88 -2.31 5.11
N THR A 63 9.67 -1.52 5.84
CA THR A 63 11.14 -1.56 5.80
C THR A 63 11.72 -2.95 6.09
N SER A 64 11.01 -3.79 6.86
CA SER A 64 11.39 -5.18 7.12
C SER A 64 11.18 -6.14 5.93
N GLY A 65 10.39 -5.75 4.92
CA GLY A 65 9.99 -6.62 3.82
C GLY A 65 8.94 -7.69 4.18
N HIS A 66 8.47 -7.74 5.43
CA HIS A 66 7.53 -8.78 5.89
C HIS A 66 6.06 -8.34 5.91
N LEU A 67 5.80 -7.03 5.87
CA LEU A 67 4.46 -6.46 5.92
C LEU A 67 4.19 -5.66 4.66
N SER A 68 2.93 -5.68 4.21
CA SER A 68 2.49 -4.83 3.12
C SER A 68 1.05 -4.38 3.32
N VAL A 69 0.74 -3.21 2.77
CA VAL A 69 -0.61 -2.65 2.74
C VAL A 69 -0.96 -2.41 1.28
N ALA A 70 -2.15 -2.84 0.89
CA ALA A 70 -2.68 -2.74 -0.47
C ALA A 70 -3.99 -1.94 -0.49
N ASN A 71 -4.23 -1.17 -1.55
CA ASN A 71 -5.53 -0.53 -1.78
C ASN A 71 -6.59 -1.54 -2.25
N SER A 72 -7.83 -1.09 -2.37
CA SER A 72 -8.94 -1.93 -2.84
C SER A 72 -8.67 -2.53 -4.22
N LYS A 73 -8.06 -1.77 -5.12
CA LYS A 73 -7.79 -2.25 -6.49
C LYS A 73 -6.77 -3.37 -6.52
N ALA A 74 -5.70 -3.27 -5.73
CA ALA A 74 -4.69 -4.31 -5.61
C ALA A 74 -5.26 -5.59 -4.96
N LEU A 75 -6.10 -5.45 -3.92
CA LEU A 75 -6.77 -6.60 -3.28
C LEU A 75 -7.76 -7.29 -4.22
N GLU A 76 -8.52 -6.52 -5.02
CA GLU A 76 -9.42 -7.04 -6.06
C GLU A 76 -8.64 -7.89 -7.08
N LEU A 77 -7.52 -7.38 -7.61
CA LEU A 77 -6.68 -8.12 -8.56
C LEU A 77 -6.07 -9.39 -7.94
N ALA A 78 -5.82 -9.39 -6.64
CA ALA A 78 -5.32 -10.53 -5.90
C ALA A 78 -6.42 -11.54 -5.50
N GLY A 79 -7.69 -11.22 -5.71
CA GLY A 79 -8.82 -12.05 -5.27
C GLY A 79 -8.97 -12.13 -3.74
N ILE A 80 -8.47 -11.12 -3.02
CA ILE A 80 -8.54 -11.07 -1.55
C ILE A 80 -9.80 -10.30 -1.13
N THR A 81 -10.61 -10.94 -0.29
CA THR A 81 -11.83 -10.37 0.30
C THR A 81 -11.76 -10.44 1.83
N SER A 82 -12.78 -9.89 2.49
CA SER A 82 -12.93 -10.05 3.96
C SER A 82 -13.10 -11.51 4.39
N GLU A 83 -13.53 -12.39 3.48
CA GLU A 83 -13.78 -13.82 3.73
C GLU A 83 -12.58 -14.71 3.38
N SER A 84 -11.56 -14.18 2.71
CA SER A 84 -10.34 -14.95 2.39
C SER A 84 -9.74 -15.53 3.67
N GLU A 85 -9.32 -16.79 3.67
CA GLU A 85 -8.61 -17.38 4.81
C GLU A 85 -7.17 -16.86 4.90
N ASP A 86 -6.59 -16.91 6.09
CA ASP A 86 -5.18 -16.57 6.28
C ASP A 86 -4.29 -17.63 5.60
N PRO A 87 -3.27 -17.22 4.82
CA PRO A 87 -2.38 -18.16 4.15
C PRO A 87 -1.48 -18.89 5.16
N LYS A 88 -0.99 -20.08 4.81
CA LYS A 88 -0.07 -20.84 5.67
C LYS A 88 1.19 -20.00 5.98
N GLY A 89 1.39 -19.68 7.26
CA GLY A 89 2.55 -18.91 7.74
C GLY A 89 2.41 -17.39 7.61
N GLY A 90 1.23 -16.88 7.25
CA GLY A 90 0.93 -15.45 7.17
C GLY A 90 -0.45 -15.13 7.73
N ILE A 91 -0.77 -13.84 7.81
CA ILE A 91 -2.06 -13.34 8.29
C ILE A 91 -2.53 -12.23 7.35
N ILE A 92 -3.80 -12.29 6.94
CA ILE A 92 -4.47 -11.17 6.26
C ILE A 92 -5.14 -10.34 7.35
N ARG A 93 -4.74 -9.07 7.52
CA ARG A 93 -5.37 -8.19 8.51
C ARG A 93 -6.65 -7.60 7.95
N ARG A 94 -7.68 -7.56 8.80
CA ARG A 94 -9.00 -6.97 8.52
C ARG A 94 -9.17 -5.81 9.52
N MET A 95 -9.60 -4.64 9.04
CA MET A 95 -9.65 -3.39 9.83
C MET A 95 -10.57 -3.53 11.06
N GLU A 96 -10.42 -2.82 12.18
CA GLU A 96 -9.89 -1.44 12.37
C GLU A 96 -8.47 -1.37 12.97
N ASN A 97 -7.67 -0.41 12.47
CA ASN A 97 -6.24 -0.12 12.72
C ASN A 97 -5.20 -1.20 12.30
N SER A 98 -5.42 -1.93 11.20
CA SER A 98 -4.42 -2.85 10.60
C SER A 98 -3.08 -2.14 10.33
N GLN A 99 -1.87 -2.67 10.48
CA GLN A 99 -1.33 -4.03 10.53
C GLN A 99 -0.45 -4.15 11.78
#